data_AF-A0A818QPG9-F1
#
_entry.id   AF-A0A818QPG9-F1
#
_cell.length_a   1.000
_cell.length_b   1.000
_cell.length_c   1.000
_cell.angle_alpha   90.00
_cell.angle_beta   90.00
_cell.angle_gamma   90.00
#
_symmetry.space_group_name_H-M   'P 1'
#
loop_
_entity.id
_entity.type
_entity.pdbx_description
1 polymer ?
#
loop_
_entity_poly.entity_id
_entity_poly.type
_entity_poly.pdbx_seq_one_letter_code
_entity_poly.pdbx_strand_id
1 'polypeptide(L)' 'MSQSCCDLRKRWDNLVGKSEQEAVEAIKQDGEENIEVVDDDSPESLAPIKSGFVRVILDENKNVKYAPLRQN' A
#
# COMPACT_ATOMS: atom_id res chain seq x y z
N MET A 1 27.11 -8.27 -12.36
CA MET A 1 26.05 -7.28 -12.67
C MET A 1 24.79 -8.09 -12.95
N SER A 2 23.91 -8.27 -11.97
CA SER A 2 22.70 -9.08 -12.15
C SER A 2 21.48 -8.22 -11.84
N GLN A 3 20.91 -7.64 -12.90
CA GLN A 3 19.55 -7.11 -12.90
C GLN A 3 18.61 -8.31 -12.98
N SER A 4 18.23 -8.87 -11.83
CA SER A 4 17.04 -9.71 -11.77
C SER A 4 15.82 -8.79 -11.87
N CYS A 5 15.23 -8.70 -13.07
CA CYS A 5 13.88 -8.19 -13.26
C CYS A 5 12.90 -9.13 -12.56
N CYS A 6 12.76 -9.01 -11.24
CA CYS A 6 11.54 -9.48 -10.59
C CYS A 6 10.44 -8.51 -11.01
N ASP A 7 9.52 -9.01 -11.83
CA ASP A 7 8.17 -8.50 -12.08
C ASP A 7 7.80 -7.24 -11.25
N LEU A 8 7.67 -6.11 -11.94
CA LEU A 8 7.23 -4.80 -11.42
C LEU A 8 5.80 -4.79 -10.84
N ARG A 9 5.23 -5.94 -10.45
CA ARG A 9 4.18 -5.97 -9.44
C ARG A 9 4.88 -5.92 -8.08
N LYS A 10 5.25 -4.71 -7.66
CA LYS A 10 5.66 -4.40 -6.29
C LYS A 10 4.57 -4.90 -5.34
N ARG A 11 4.77 -6.08 -4.78
CA ARG A 11 3.81 -6.77 -3.91
C ARG A 11 4.09 -6.38 -2.48
N TRP A 12 3.27 -5.49 -1.95
CA TRP A 12 3.28 -5.13 -0.54
C TRP A 12 2.44 -6.08 0.33
N ASP A 13 2.17 -7.30 -0.14
CA ASP A 13 1.44 -8.33 0.62
C ASP A 13 2.06 -8.62 1.99
N ASN A 14 3.38 -8.46 2.13
CA ASN A 14 4.08 -8.63 3.41
C ASN A 14 3.78 -7.53 4.43
N LEU A 15 3.13 -6.43 4.02
CA LEU A 15 2.69 -5.36 4.90
C LEU A 15 1.33 -5.65 5.53
N VAL A 16 0.59 -6.67 5.07
CA VAL A 16 -0.68 -7.06 5.69
C VAL A 16 -0.44 -7.47 7.14
N GLY A 17 -1.22 -6.88 8.06
CA GLY A 17 -1.07 -7.04 9.50
C GLY A 17 -0.01 -6.17 10.14
N LYS A 18 0.75 -5.36 9.37
CA LYS A 18 1.66 -4.33 9.90
C LYS A 18 0.90 -3.07 10.27
N SER A 19 1.50 -2.25 11.13
CA SER A 19 0.98 -0.92 11.46
C SER A 19 1.02 0.02 10.26
N GLU A 20 0.14 1.02 10.23
CA GLU A 20 0.14 2.09 9.23
C GLU A 20 1.54 2.66 8.96
N GLN A 21 2.27 3.05 10.01
CA GLN A 21 3.60 3.65 9.89
C GLN A 21 4.60 2.71 9.22
N GLU A 22 4.70 1.45 9.67
CA GLU A 22 5.59 0.47 9.05
C GLU A 22 5.27 0.29 7.56
N ALA A 23 3.97 0.27 7.22
CA ALA A 23 3.54 0.09 5.86
C ALA A 23 3.90 1.29 4.97
N VAL A 24 3.61 2.50 5.44
CA VAL A 24 3.92 3.75 4.73
C VAL A 24 5.43 3.90 4.55
N GLU A 25 6.23 3.60 5.57
CA GLU A 25 7.69 3.66 5.47
C GLU A 25 8.23 2.65 4.47
N ALA A 26 7.76 1.40 4.49
CA ALA A 26 8.18 0.38 3.54
C ALA A 26 7.81 0.76 2.08
N ILE A 27 6.63 1.33 1.86
CA ILE A 27 6.18 1.80 0.54
C ILE A 27 7.04 2.99 0.07
N LYS A 28 7.40 3.91 0.96
CA LYS A 28 8.32 5.02 0.65
C LYS A 28 9.74 4.53 0.32
N GLN A 29 10.24 3.56 1.08
CA GLN A 29 11.57 2.95 0.83
C GLN A 29 11.63 2.25 -0.53
N ASP A 30 10.49 1.75 -0.99
CA ASP A 30 10.34 1.16 -2.32
C ASP A 30 10.31 2.20 -3.45
N GLY A 31 10.26 3.50 -3.11
CA GLY A 31 10.29 4.63 -4.04
C GLY A 31 8.92 5.19 -4.40
N GLU A 32 7.87 4.85 -3.65
CA GLU A 32 6.54 5.42 -3.85
C GLU A 32 6.32 6.62 -2.95
N GLU A 33 6.02 7.78 -3.54
CA GLU A 33 5.82 9.03 -2.80
C GLU A 33 4.32 9.33 -2.58
N ASN A 34 3.45 8.77 -3.43
CA ASN A 34 2.02 9.03 -3.44
C ASN A 34 1.28 7.90 -2.71
N ILE A 35 1.11 8.02 -1.40
CA ILE A 35 0.49 7.00 -0.56
C ILE A 35 -0.80 7.55 0.00
N GLU A 36 -1.89 6.84 -0.20
CA GLU A 36 -3.21 7.16 0.34
C GLU A 36 -3.57 6.13 1.41
N VAL A 37 -3.65 6.58 2.66
CA VAL A 37 -4.06 5.73 3.77
C VAL A 37 -5.54 5.97 4.03
N VAL A 38 -6.31 4.89 4.03
CA VAL A 38 -7.75 4.93 4.32
C VAL A 38 -8.12 3.84 5.30
N ASP A 39 -9.07 4.12 6.17
CA ASP A 39 -9.67 3.09 7.03
C ASP A 39 -10.69 2.28 6.25
N ASP A 40 -10.80 0.98 6.53
CA ASP A 40 -11.76 0.05 5.92
C ASP A 40 -13.21 0.50 6.13
N ASP A 41 -13.50 1.08 7.30
CA ASP A 41 -14.81 1.64 7.66
C ASP A 41 -15.13 2.95 6.90
N SER A 42 -14.12 3.58 6.30
CA SER A 42 -14.31 4.84 5.58
C SER A 42 -14.89 4.57 4.19
N PRO A 43 -15.88 5.36 3.70
CA PRO A 43 -16.40 5.20 2.33
C PRO A 43 -15.34 5.40 1.25
N GLU A 44 -14.21 6.03 1.59
CA GLU A 44 -13.04 6.16 0.73
C GLU A 44 -12.33 4.82 0.45
N SER A 45 -12.51 3.80 1.30
CA SER A 45 -11.99 2.44 1.05
C SER A 45 -12.59 1.82 -0.21
N LEU A 46 -13.86 2.16 -0.50
CA LEU A 46 -14.62 1.72 -1.68
C LEU A 46 -14.46 2.63 -2.89
N ALA A 47 -13.91 3.82 -2.71
CA ALA A 47 -13.68 4.75 -3.81
C ALA A 47 -12.65 4.18 -4.80
N PRO A 48 -12.62 4.60 -6.07
CA PRO A 48 -11.51 4.26 -6.96
C PRO A 48 -10.19 4.83 -6.42
N ILE A 49 -9.09 4.11 -6.61
CA ILE A 49 -7.75 4.58 -6.24
C ILE A 49 -7.31 5.61 -7.28
N LYS A 50 -6.74 6.74 -6.83
CA LYS A 50 -6.20 7.74 -7.74
C LYS A 50 -5.04 7.12 -8.53
N SER A 51 -5.01 7.35 -9.85
CA SER A 51 -3.90 6.85 -10.68
C SER A 51 -2.56 7.41 -10.17
N GLY A 52 -1.58 6.53 -10.04
CA GLY A 52 -0.26 6.86 -9.48
C GLY A 52 -0.19 6.89 -7.96
N PHE A 53 -1.29 6.61 -7.24
CA PHE A 53 -1.29 6.46 -5.79
C PHE A 53 -1.29 4.98 -5.38
N VAL A 54 -0.61 4.70 -4.26
CA VAL A 54 -0.68 3.44 -3.54
C VAL A 54 -1.69 3.59 -2.43
N ARG A 55 -2.76 2.79 -2.45
CA ARG A 55 -3.73 2.78 -1.36
C ARG A 55 -3.36 1.75 -0.31
N VAL A 56 -3.33 2.18 0.95
CA VAL A 56 -3.18 1.35 2.14
C VAL A 56 -4.51 1.37 2.87
N ILE A 57 -5.15 0.20 2.98
CA ILE A 57 -6.41 0.06 3.71
C ILE A 57 -6.11 -0.49 5.09
N LEU A 58 -6.52 0.23 6.13
CA LEU A 58 -6.33 -0.14 7.52
C LEU A 58 -7.61 -0.72 8.13
N ASP A 59 -7.42 -1.63 9.07
CA ASP A 59 -8.45 -2.18 9.94
C ASP A 59 -8.72 -1.25 11.15
N GLU A 60 -9.74 -1.55 11.96
CA GLU A 60 -10.09 -0.80 13.18
C GLU A 60 -8.90 -0.65 14.15
N ASN A 61 -7.95 -1.58 14.11
CA ASN A 61 -6.73 -1.58 14.92
C ASN A 61 -5.57 -0.76 14.31
N LYS A 62 -5.81 0.02 13.24
CA LYS A 62 -4.78 0.75 12.48
C LYS A 62 -3.67 -0.13 11.90
N ASN A 63 -4.01 -1.40 11.64
CA ASN A 63 -3.16 -2.36 10.95
C ASN A 63 -3.61 -2.51 9.50
N VAL A 64 -2.69 -2.74 8.59
CA VAL A 64 -3.00 -2.97 7.18
C VAL A 64 -3.87 -4.22 7.03
N LYS A 65 -5.10 -4.01 6.55
CA LYS A 65 -6.10 -5.07 6.36
C LYS A 65 -5.89 -5.82 5.05
N TYR A 66 -5.57 -5.08 3.99
CA TYR A 66 -5.36 -5.62 2.65
C TYR A 66 -4.01 -5.17 2.10
N ALA A 67 -3.42 -6.01 1.25
CA ALA A 67 -2.16 -5.69 0.60
C ALA A 67 -2.29 -4.32 -0.10
N PRO A 68 -1.35 -3.38 0.11
CA PRO A 68 -1.39 -2.11 -0.58
C PRO A 68 -1.36 -2.29 -2.10
N LEU A 69 -2.19 -1.53 -2.80
CA LEU A 69 -2.36 -1.65 -4.25
C LEU A 69 -2.08 -0.31 -4.91
N ARG A 70 -1.33 -0.34 -6.01
CA ARG A 70 -1.14 0.81 -6.89
C ARG A 70 -2.06 0.70 -8.10
N GLN A 71 -2.87 1.71 -8.38
CA GLN A 71 -3.52 1.85 -9.68
C GLN A 71 -2.58 2.60 -10.64
N ASN A 72 -2.36 2.01 -11.82
CA ASN A 72 -1.65 2.64 -12.92
C ASN A 72 -2.67 3.09 -13.96
#